data_AF-A0A512MB58-F1
#
_entry.id   AF-A0A512MB58-F1
#
_cell.length_a   1.000
_cell.length_b   1.000
_cell.length_c   1.000
_cell.angle_alpha   90.00
_cell.angle_beta   90.00
_cell.angle_gamma   90.00
#
_symmetry.space_group_name_H-M   'P 1'
#
loop_
_entity.id
_entity.type
_entity.pdbx_description
1 polymer ?
#
loop_
_entity_poly.entity_id
_entity_poly.type
_entity_poly.pdbx_seq_one_letter_code
_entity_poly.pdbx_strand_id
1 'polypeptide(L)'
;MDTLIDWNDPRSLSVERIKEFGASQPALAKSDKLVIQPYGDRSMRAYLSMSSGEFSLKLGAHAAPVKRVGALFDPQGFSELKVYFDVDFKDQVDFVLQFVQDLTQLAGGEPPVFIKGHHVHSQRNTATGQMESSNQDMEYFFWPYKGVSKKMERKRMPSGLWGPWSLEINRVAQAPQLSYQVPMDQAKEPERQPELKADLDSLLDFKSIWTVSVDEFEKKYVARSGTINWTAPPQFEWLSAAKDRARFSRQMFGEAPLKLTLFGGAVELEEAVLEFVGGKLGRVAISIYNRGDAGQMDNAEFQTLFKKAGQSMGGILQVAPRRQISAGSGAVKNVAWMWTSPQAVALLEHNDFQAQGAAGKPEYLRLKLAAPAHADWTMGRMTLGVQRMELQKNVTKDAASGDVSINGVPMVDQGAKGYCVAASCQRLFEYMRIPCDQHEIAQLLEVDADSGTNILVMQKSLAKVDQKFGVTFKPLVNPLQDDELGRNRRVSLKEFSSLIKEHADKGVPLLWALGLGQFPENPPLPNAGQLRGGHMRMIIGYNSAKDQVIFTDSWGAGHEKKRMDVSHAYEATLGLYSMAPRGM
;
A
#
# COMPACT_ATOMS: atom_id res chain seq x y z
N MET A 1 -20.29 3.15 26.35
CA MET A 1 -20.33 1.91 25.55
C MET A 1 -19.22 0.97 25.96
N ASP A 2 -18.02 1.50 26.20
CA ASP A 2 -16.84 0.73 26.62
C ASP A 2 -17.01 -0.07 27.91
N THR A 3 -17.99 0.30 28.76
CA THR A 3 -18.36 -0.47 29.96
C THR A 3 -19.24 -1.69 29.66
N LEU A 4 -20.01 -1.63 28.56
CA LEU A 4 -21.00 -2.62 28.15
C LEU A 4 -20.49 -3.55 27.04
N ILE A 5 -19.56 -3.07 26.21
CA ILE A 5 -19.01 -3.76 25.05
C ILE A 5 -17.50 -3.89 25.24
N ASP A 6 -17.02 -5.13 25.22
CA ASP A 6 -15.63 -5.44 24.93
C ASP A 6 -15.45 -5.34 23.43
N TRP A 7 -14.67 -4.37 23.00
CA TRP A 7 -14.47 -4.13 21.57
C TRP A 7 -13.58 -5.19 20.90
N ASN A 8 -12.86 -6.01 21.67
CA ASN A 8 -12.09 -7.16 21.19
C ASN A 8 -12.95 -8.43 21.10
N ASP A 9 -14.02 -8.54 21.89
CA ASP A 9 -15.07 -9.53 21.73
C ASP A 9 -16.44 -8.84 21.69
N PRO A 10 -16.88 -8.34 20.52
CA PRO A 10 -18.12 -7.59 20.42
C PRO A 10 -19.34 -8.35 20.97
N ARG A 11 -19.29 -9.69 21.03
CA ARG A 11 -20.35 -10.57 21.57
C ARG A 11 -20.57 -10.40 23.07
N SER A 12 -19.67 -9.70 23.76
CA SER A 12 -19.77 -9.45 25.20
C SER A 12 -20.98 -8.60 25.59
N LEU A 13 -21.63 -7.91 24.64
CA LEU A 13 -22.84 -7.15 24.89
C LEU A 13 -24.03 -8.10 25.02
N SER A 14 -24.45 -8.35 26.26
CA SER A 14 -25.58 -9.22 26.60
C SER A 14 -26.68 -8.49 27.37
N VAL A 15 -27.86 -9.10 27.43
CA VAL A 15 -28.99 -8.60 28.22
C VAL A 15 -28.64 -8.56 29.71
N GLU A 16 -27.88 -9.53 30.20
CA GLU A 16 -27.42 -9.64 31.58
C GLU A 16 -26.49 -8.48 31.95
N ARG A 17 -25.52 -8.16 31.09
CA ARG A 17 -24.58 -7.05 31.32
C ARG A 17 -25.26 -5.68 31.30
N ILE A 18 -26.30 -5.53 30.48
CA ILE A 18 -27.16 -4.33 30.48
C ILE A 18 -28.00 -4.25 31.76
N LYS A 19 -28.53 -5.38 32.24
CA LYS A 19 -29.26 -5.44 33.52
C LYS A 19 -28.36 -5.12 34.71
N GLU A 20 -27.14 -5.63 34.74
CA GLU A 20 -26.13 -5.34 35.78
C GLU A 20 -25.75 -3.86 35.78
N PHE A 21 -25.46 -3.29 34.60
CA PHE A 21 -25.22 -1.85 34.47
C PHE A 21 -26.44 -1.01 34.86
N GLY A 22 -27.65 -1.48 34.53
CA GLY A 22 -28.90 -0.85 34.97
C GLY A 22 -29.03 -0.85 36.49
N ALA A 23 -28.78 -2.00 37.13
CA ALA A 23 -28.86 -2.17 38.58
C ALA A 23 -27.78 -1.39 39.35
N SER A 24 -26.60 -1.17 38.74
CA SER A 24 -25.50 -0.41 39.35
C SER A 24 -25.73 1.11 39.32
N GLN A 25 -26.82 1.59 38.73
CA GLN A 25 -27.15 3.01 38.61
C GLN A 25 -28.37 3.32 39.50
N PRO A 26 -28.21 4.10 40.59
CA PRO A 26 -29.22 4.28 41.63
C PRO A 26 -30.59 4.81 41.16
N ALA A 27 -30.66 5.42 39.98
CA ALA A 27 -31.87 6.04 39.42
C ALA A 27 -32.72 5.09 38.53
N LEU A 28 -32.32 3.84 38.32
CA LEU A 28 -32.82 3.03 37.19
C LEU A 28 -33.75 1.85 37.56
N ALA A 29 -33.99 1.55 38.83
CA ALA A 29 -34.65 0.29 39.19
C ALA A 29 -36.18 0.41 39.25
N LYS A 30 -36.88 -0.11 38.22
CA LYS A 30 -38.12 -0.97 38.28
C LYS A 30 -39.02 -0.80 37.05
N SER A 31 -38.96 -1.76 36.10
CA SER A 31 -40.01 -2.06 35.09
C SER A 31 -39.44 -3.01 34.00
N ASP A 32 -40.28 -3.88 33.40
CA ASP A 32 -39.96 -4.69 32.19
C ASP A 32 -39.75 -3.82 30.93
N LYS A 33 -40.03 -2.51 31.05
CA LYS A 33 -39.63 -1.42 30.17
C LYS A 33 -38.89 -0.38 31.00
N LEU A 34 -37.56 -0.39 30.95
CA LEU A 34 -36.72 0.50 31.75
C LEU A 34 -36.74 1.94 31.21
N VAL A 35 -37.74 2.76 31.59
CA VAL A 35 -37.78 4.19 31.22
C VAL A 35 -37.08 5.02 32.30
N ILE A 36 -36.04 5.75 31.91
CA ILE A 36 -35.18 6.56 32.80
C ILE A 36 -35.51 8.05 32.60
N GLN A 37 -35.63 8.86 33.67
CA GLN A 37 -35.63 10.35 33.67
C GLN A 37 -35.37 10.89 35.10
N PRO A 38 -34.73 12.07 35.29
CA PRO A 38 -33.38 12.50 34.95
C PRO A 38 -32.42 12.62 36.18
N TYR A 39 -31.12 12.78 35.91
CA TYR A 39 -30.13 13.40 36.81
C TYR A 39 -29.78 14.77 36.21
N GLY A 40 -30.30 15.86 36.79
CA GLY A 40 -30.11 17.24 36.30
C GLY A 40 -30.92 17.63 35.05
N ASP A 41 -30.47 18.69 34.37
CA ASP A 41 -31.01 19.35 33.17
C ASP A 41 -30.85 18.55 31.86
N ARG A 42 -30.45 17.27 31.93
CA ARG A 42 -30.21 16.39 30.79
C ARG A 42 -31.18 15.20 30.78
N SER A 43 -31.94 15.02 29.70
CA SER A 43 -32.91 13.93 29.59
C SER A 43 -32.34 12.71 28.86
N MET A 44 -32.01 11.64 29.60
CA MET A 44 -31.68 10.32 29.02
C MET A 44 -32.89 9.40 29.15
N ARG A 45 -33.30 8.71 28.09
CA ARG A 45 -34.39 7.72 28.12
C ARG A 45 -33.92 6.38 27.55
N ALA A 46 -33.89 5.33 28.36
CA ALA A 46 -33.73 3.97 27.87
C ALA A 46 -35.09 3.31 27.60
N TYR A 47 -35.06 2.27 26.78
CA TYR A 47 -36.18 1.38 26.47
C TYR A 47 -35.58 -0.02 26.33
N LEU A 48 -36.15 -1.01 27.02
CA LEU A 48 -35.83 -2.43 26.81
C LEU A 48 -37.15 -3.15 26.64
N SER A 49 -37.28 -3.93 25.57
CA SER A 49 -38.46 -4.74 25.26
C SER A 49 -38.05 -6.22 25.24
N MET A 50 -38.38 -6.93 26.32
CA MET A 50 -38.02 -8.35 26.48
C MET A 50 -38.76 -9.26 25.47
N SER A 51 -39.90 -8.85 24.92
CA SER A 51 -40.68 -9.65 23.95
C SER A 51 -40.19 -9.51 22.51
N SER A 52 -39.59 -8.37 22.14
CA SER A 52 -39.04 -8.14 20.80
C SER A 52 -37.51 -8.24 20.74
N GLY A 53 -36.84 -8.47 21.88
CA GLY A 53 -35.38 -8.48 21.97
C GLY A 53 -34.74 -7.12 21.67
N GLU A 54 -35.50 -6.02 21.72
CA GLU A 54 -35.01 -4.68 21.35
C GLU A 54 -34.65 -3.85 22.58
N PHE A 55 -33.46 -3.29 22.59
CA PHE A 55 -32.99 -2.27 23.51
C PHE A 55 -32.75 -0.96 22.75
N SER A 56 -33.16 0.18 23.29
CA SER A 56 -32.84 1.49 22.74
C SER A 56 -32.57 2.49 23.84
N LEU A 57 -31.38 3.11 23.83
CA LEU A 57 -30.99 4.19 24.72
C LEU A 57 -30.96 5.51 23.94
N LYS A 58 -31.84 6.45 24.27
CA LYS A 58 -31.84 7.82 23.74
C LYS A 58 -31.14 8.75 24.72
N LEU A 59 -30.11 9.44 24.24
CA LEU A 59 -29.33 10.41 25.02
C LEU A 59 -29.86 11.82 24.72
N GLY A 60 -30.00 12.66 25.75
CA GLY A 60 -30.59 14.00 25.64
C GLY A 60 -29.75 14.96 24.80
N ALA A 61 -30.38 16.01 24.28
CA ALA A 61 -29.90 16.83 23.16
C ALA A 61 -28.67 17.74 23.43
N HIS A 62 -27.98 17.68 24.57
CA HIS A 62 -27.15 18.81 25.01
C HIS A 62 -25.69 18.57 25.43
N ALA A 63 -25.06 17.39 25.25
CA ALA A 63 -23.61 17.31 25.53
C ALA A 63 -22.81 16.12 24.98
N ALA A 64 -23.35 15.24 24.13
CA ALA A 64 -22.61 14.05 23.68
C ALA A 64 -22.71 13.89 22.16
N PRO A 65 -21.63 13.44 21.48
CA PRO A 65 -21.66 13.17 20.04
C PRO A 65 -22.58 11.99 19.69
N VAL A 66 -23.09 11.24 20.67
CA VAL A 66 -24.02 10.12 20.46
C VAL A 66 -25.43 10.52 20.88
N LYS A 67 -26.38 10.42 19.96
CA LYS A 67 -27.79 10.77 20.12
C LYS A 67 -28.66 9.61 20.58
N ARG A 68 -28.40 8.43 20.01
CA ARG A 68 -29.20 7.23 20.26
C ARG A 68 -28.34 6.00 20.06
N VAL A 69 -28.59 4.98 20.85
CA VAL A 69 -28.13 3.62 20.61
C VAL A 69 -29.35 2.72 20.55
N GLY A 70 -29.41 1.82 19.57
CA GLY A 70 -30.32 0.67 19.56
C GLY A 70 -29.52 -0.63 19.51
N ALA A 71 -30.02 -1.70 20.12
CA ALA A 71 -29.48 -3.05 20.00
C ALA A 71 -30.63 -4.06 19.91
N LEU A 72 -30.49 -5.06 19.04
CA LEU A 72 -31.36 -6.22 18.95
C LEU A 72 -30.62 -7.44 19.51
N PHE A 73 -31.32 -8.32 20.21
CA PHE A 73 -30.76 -9.49 20.89
C PHE A 73 -31.42 -10.80 20.44
N ASP A 74 -30.60 -11.85 20.43
CA ASP A 74 -31.00 -13.24 20.28
C ASP A 74 -30.40 -14.11 21.42
N PRO A 75 -30.66 -15.43 21.48
CA PRO A 75 -30.18 -16.28 22.58
C PRO A 75 -28.65 -16.37 22.76
N GLN A 76 -27.85 -15.90 21.79
CA GLN A 76 -26.38 -15.93 21.85
C GLN A 76 -25.77 -14.53 22.11
N GLY A 77 -26.60 -13.49 22.33
CA GLY A 77 -26.17 -12.11 22.57
C GLY A 77 -26.81 -11.12 21.59
N PHE A 78 -26.22 -9.94 21.40
CA PHE A 78 -26.75 -9.00 20.39
C PHE A 78 -26.66 -9.59 18.97
N SER A 79 -27.65 -9.32 18.14
CA SER A 79 -27.68 -9.62 16.70
C SER A 79 -27.35 -8.38 15.86
N GLU A 80 -27.77 -7.20 16.31
CA GLU A 80 -27.54 -5.91 15.66
C GLU A 80 -27.35 -4.82 16.72
N LEU A 81 -26.38 -3.91 16.52
CA LEU A 81 -26.14 -2.76 17.38
C LEU A 81 -26.02 -1.51 16.49
N LYS A 82 -26.82 -0.49 16.75
CA LYS A 82 -26.83 0.80 16.05
C LYS A 82 -26.50 1.93 16.99
N VAL A 83 -25.54 2.77 16.62
CA VAL A 83 -25.16 3.99 17.33
C VAL A 83 -25.36 5.17 16.39
N TYR A 84 -26.15 6.15 16.79
CA TYR A 84 -26.46 7.36 16.02
C TYR A 84 -25.75 8.55 16.64
N PHE A 85 -25.12 9.37 15.81
CA PHE A 85 -24.34 10.52 16.27
C PHE A 85 -25.10 11.85 16.08
N ASP A 86 -24.97 12.77 17.03
CA ASP A 86 -25.42 14.18 16.92
C ASP A 86 -24.16 15.05 16.79
N VAL A 87 -23.75 15.34 15.56
CA VAL A 87 -22.55 16.15 15.30
C VAL A 87 -22.92 17.26 14.34
N ASP A 88 -22.86 18.51 14.81
CA ASP A 88 -23.14 19.68 13.98
C ASP A 88 -22.08 19.86 12.89
N PHE A 89 -22.50 20.38 11.73
CA PHE A 89 -21.84 20.24 10.43
C PHE A 89 -20.42 20.82 10.31
N LYS A 90 -19.92 21.60 11.28
CA LYS A 90 -18.60 22.25 11.20
C LYS A 90 -17.42 21.37 11.57
N ASP A 91 -17.62 20.32 12.38
CA ASP A 91 -16.51 19.53 12.96
C ASP A 91 -16.50 18.06 12.49
N GLN A 92 -17.25 17.73 11.43
CA GLN A 92 -17.52 16.34 11.04
C GLN A 92 -16.34 15.61 10.37
N VAL A 93 -15.41 16.30 9.70
CA VAL A 93 -14.33 15.62 8.96
C VAL A 93 -13.34 14.99 9.94
N ASP A 94 -12.87 15.75 10.92
CA ASP A 94 -11.87 15.28 11.88
C ASP A 94 -12.44 14.19 12.79
N PHE A 95 -13.70 14.35 13.25
CA PHE A 95 -14.36 13.31 14.05
C PHE A 95 -14.56 12.01 13.26
N VAL A 96 -15.05 12.08 12.02
CA VAL A 96 -15.29 10.88 11.20
C VAL A 96 -13.98 10.19 10.85
N LEU A 97 -12.94 10.95 10.51
CA LEU A 97 -11.62 10.40 10.21
C LEU A 97 -11.00 9.72 11.42
N GLN A 98 -11.02 10.38 12.59
CA GLN A 98 -10.53 9.78 13.83
C GLN A 98 -11.33 8.53 14.20
N PHE A 99 -12.66 8.59 14.12
CA PHE A 99 -13.52 7.46 14.46
C PHE A 99 -13.34 6.26 13.51
N VAL A 100 -13.11 6.53 12.22
CA VAL A 100 -12.76 5.51 11.22
C VAL A 100 -11.41 4.87 11.54
N GLN A 101 -10.41 5.66 11.95
CA GLN A 101 -9.09 5.16 12.38
C GLN A 101 -9.21 4.26 13.62
N ASP A 102 -9.94 4.72 14.64
CA ASP A 102 -10.16 3.96 15.88
C ASP A 102 -10.88 2.63 15.59
N LEU A 103 -11.92 2.64 14.75
CA LEU A 103 -12.63 1.42 14.34
C LEU A 103 -11.77 0.47 13.51
N THR A 104 -10.84 0.99 12.70
CA THR A 104 -9.90 0.21 11.88
C THR A 104 -8.89 -0.51 12.76
N GLN A 105 -8.33 0.19 13.74
CA GLN A 105 -7.46 -0.42 14.75
C GLN A 105 -8.19 -1.55 15.50
N LEU A 106 -9.45 -1.32 15.88
CA LEU A 106 -10.32 -2.31 16.52
C LEU A 106 -10.80 -3.44 15.59
N ALA A 107 -10.64 -3.32 14.27
CA ALA A 107 -10.96 -4.36 13.30
C ALA A 107 -9.75 -5.26 12.98
N GLY A 108 -8.65 -5.13 13.73
CA GLY A 108 -7.40 -5.84 13.46
C GLY A 108 -6.54 -5.17 12.39
N GLY A 109 -6.73 -3.88 12.14
CA GLY A 109 -5.94 -3.07 11.20
C GLY A 109 -6.43 -3.09 9.76
N GLU A 110 -7.47 -3.88 9.43
CA GLU A 110 -8.02 -3.90 8.07
C GLU A 110 -8.81 -2.61 7.77
N PRO A 111 -8.44 -1.85 6.72
CA PRO A 111 -9.10 -0.59 6.39
C PRO A 111 -10.52 -0.81 5.85
N PRO A 112 -11.46 0.10 6.13
CA PRO A 112 -12.82 -0.02 5.61
C PRO A 112 -12.88 0.11 4.10
N VAL A 113 -13.84 -0.57 3.50
CA VAL A 113 -14.29 -0.26 2.15
C VAL A 113 -15.21 0.96 2.24
N PHE A 114 -14.79 2.10 1.66
CA PHE A 114 -15.67 3.26 1.49
C PHE A 114 -16.45 3.12 0.18
N ILE A 115 -17.78 3.21 0.28
CA ILE A 115 -18.69 3.09 -0.86
C ILE A 115 -19.61 4.32 -0.87
N LYS A 116 -19.63 4.98 -2.02
CA LYS A 116 -20.64 5.98 -2.37
C LYS A 116 -21.54 5.38 -3.44
N GLY A 117 -22.82 5.25 -3.14
CA GLY A 117 -23.76 4.55 -4.01
C GLY A 117 -25.20 4.98 -3.85
N HIS A 118 -26.02 4.55 -4.80
CA HIS A 118 -27.48 4.67 -4.75
C HIS A 118 -28.04 3.35 -4.23
N HIS A 119 -28.73 3.39 -3.09
CA HIS A 119 -29.37 2.20 -2.53
C HIS A 119 -30.88 2.31 -2.67
N VAL A 120 -31.52 1.23 -3.12
CA VAL A 120 -32.99 1.12 -3.12
C VAL A 120 -33.41 0.67 -1.73
N HIS A 121 -34.00 1.57 -0.95
CA HIS A 121 -34.52 1.24 0.37
C HIS A 121 -35.99 0.85 0.23
N SER A 122 -36.32 -0.41 0.51
CA SER A 122 -37.69 -0.90 0.51
C SER A 122 -38.22 -1.01 1.94
N GLN A 123 -39.26 -0.25 2.26
CA GLN A 123 -39.96 -0.35 3.55
C GLN A 123 -41.38 -0.86 3.35
N ARG A 124 -41.80 -1.72 4.27
CA ARG A 124 -43.18 -2.19 4.32
C ARG A 124 -44.02 -1.15 5.05
N ASN A 125 -44.97 -0.55 4.35
CA ASN A 125 -45.92 0.38 4.94
C ASN A 125 -46.79 -0.39 5.95
N THR A 126 -46.69 -0.04 7.23
CA THR A 126 -47.33 -0.78 8.33
C THR A 126 -48.85 -0.62 8.36
N ALA A 127 -49.40 0.38 7.66
CA ALA A 127 -50.84 0.60 7.54
C ALA A 127 -51.47 -0.14 6.34
N THR A 128 -50.75 -0.27 5.24
CA THR A 128 -51.27 -0.85 3.98
C THR A 128 -50.67 -2.21 3.61
N GLY A 129 -49.60 -2.63 4.29
CA GLY A 129 -48.92 -3.91 4.06
C GLY A 129 -48.07 -3.99 2.78
N GLN A 130 -48.11 -2.97 1.92
CA GLN A 130 -47.38 -2.88 0.65
C GLN A 130 -45.92 -2.46 0.84
N MET A 131 -45.06 -2.90 -0.08
CA MET A 131 -43.64 -2.54 -0.15
C MET A 131 -43.47 -1.27 -0.97
N GLU A 132 -43.01 -0.19 -0.33
CA GLU A 132 -42.63 1.05 -0.99
C GLU A 132 -41.10 1.11 -1.10
N SER A 133 -40.57 1.33 -2.31
CA SER A 133 -39.14 1.45 -2.56
C SER A 133 -38.78 2.87 -2.95
N SER A 134 -37.83 3.48 -2.24
CA SER A 134 -37.26 4.78 -2.58
C SER A 134 -35.77 4.68 -2.86
N ASN A 135 -35.31 5.43 -3.86
CA ASN A 135 -33.89 5.56 -4.16
C ASN A 135 -33.28 6.59 -3.20
N GLN A 136 -32.23 6.20 -2.49
CA GLN A 136 -31.56 7.09 -1.54
C GLN A 136 -30.05 7.07 -1.78
N ASP A 137 -29.45 8.26 -1.89
CA ASP A 137 -28.00 8.42 -1.95
C ASP A 137 -27.42 8.11 -0.56
N MET A 138 -26.42 7.24 -0.51
CA MET A 138 -25.78 6.83 0.74
C MET A 138 -24.25 6.86 0.61
N GLU A 139 -23.60 7.18 1.72
CA GLU A 139 -22.16 7.02 1.91
C GLU A 139 -21.96 6.09 3.09
N TYR A 140 -21.14 5.05 2.93
CA TYR A 140 -20.82 4.16 4.02
C TYR A 140 -19.40 3.59 3.98
N PHE A 141 -18.85 3.36 5.17
CA PHE A 141 -17.63 2.60 5.43
C PHE A 141 -18.01 1.21 5.92
N PHE A 142 -17.38 0.17 5.40
CA PHE A 142 -17.67 -1.22 5.76
C PHE A 142 -16.39 -1.98 6.12
N TRP A 143 -16.39 -2.63 7.29
CA TRP A 143 -15.33 -3.52 7.75
C TRP A 143 -15.84 -4.96 7.79
N PRO A 144 -15.40 -5.83 6.86
CA PRO A 144 -15.64 -7.26 6.98
C PRO A 144 -14.77 -7.81 8.12
N TYR A 145 -15.37 -8.45 9.12
CA TYR A 145 -14.62 -9.12 10.19
C TYR A 145 -15.23 -10.49 10.49
N LYS A 146 -14.41 -11.45 10.94
CA LYS A 146 -14.81 -12.86 11.14
C LYS A 146 -16.02 -12.98 12.09
N GLY A 147 -17.21 -13.19 11.51
CA GLY A 147 -18.48 -13.39 12.24
C GLY A 147 -19.20 -12.12 12.70
N VAL A 148 -18.66 -10.92 12.44
CA VAL A 148 -19.29 -9.63 12.77
C VAL A 148 -18.98 -8.62 11.68
N SER A 149 -19.97 -7.90 11.16
CA SER A 149 -19.77 -6.80 10.20
C SER A 149 -19.95 -5.46 10.89
N LYS A 150 -19.04 -4.51 10.67
CA LYS A 150 -19.17 -3.13 11.14
C LYS A 150 -19.41 -2.23 9.92
N LYS A 151 -20.39 -1.35 9.99
CA LYS A 151 -20.78 -0.45 8.89
C LYS A 151 -21.09 0.93 9.45
N MET A 152 -20.39 1.97 9.02
CA MET A 152 -20.71 3.34 9.35
C MET A 152 -21.35 4.00 8.14
N GLU A 153 -22.61 4.44 8.23
CA GLU A 153 -23.38 4.98 7.11
C GLU A 153 -24.02 6.33 7.41
N ARG A 154 -24.18 7.16 6.38
CA ARG A 154 -25.07 8.32 6.36
C ARG A 154 -25.89 8.35 5.08
N LYS A 155 -27.10 8.90 5.18
CA LYS A 155 -28.05 8.93 4.06
C LYS A 155 -28.36 10.37 3.68
N ARG A 156 -28.56 10.64 2.40
CA ARG A 156 -29.00 11.95 1.93
C ARG A 156 -30.49 12.11 2.24
N MET A 157 -30.83 13.22 2.90
CA MET A 157 -32.20 13.56 3.25
C MET A 157 -32.92 14.17 2.02
N PRO A 158 -34.27 14.14 1.97
CA PRO A 158 -35.04 14.77 0.89
C PRO A 158 -34.75 16.27 0.71
N SER A 159 -34.29 16.95 1.76
CA SER A 159 -33.82 18.35 1.72
C SER A 159 -32.50 18.55 0.95
N GLY A 160 -31.87 17.48 0.47
CA GLY A 160 -30.59 17.50 -0.24
C GLY A 160 -29.36 17.48 0.67
N LEU A 161 -29.55 17.71 1.99
CA LEU A 161 -28.52 17.66 3.02
C LEU A 161 -28.22 16.22 3.43
N TRP A 162 -26.97 15.95 3.83
CA TRP A 162 -26.61 14.67 4.43
C TRP A 162 -27.18 14.56 5.84
N GLY A 163 -27.82 13.43 6.13
CA GLY A 163 -28.27 13.06 7.47
C GLY A 163 -27.10 12.68 8.39
N PRO A 164 -27.39 12.43 9.68
CA PRO A 164 -26.37 12.07 10.65
C PRO A 164 -25.70 10.75 10.31
N TRP A 165 -24.46 10.59 10.75
CA TRP A 165 -23.78 9.30 10.72
C TRP A 165 -24.42 8.33 11.72
N SER A 166 -24.43 7.06 11.32
CA SER A 166 -24.80 5.94 12.18
C SER A 166 -23.77 4.82 12.02
N LEU A 167 -23.38 4.21 13.12
CA LEU A 167 -22.58 2.99 13.14
C LEU A 167 -23.49 1.81 13.41
N GLU A 168 -23.46 0.82 12.53
CA GLU A 168 -24.18 -0.44 12.61
C GLU A 168 -23.17 -1.57 12.75
N ILE A 169 -23.39 -2.44 13.73
CA ILE A 169 -22.57 -3.62 13.99
C ILE A 169 -23.53 -4.81 13.98
N ASN A 170 -23.36 -5.72 13.02
CA ASN A 170 -24.20 -6.90 12.89
C ASN A 170 -23.40 -8.16 13.20
N ARG A 171 -23.99 -9.06 13.97
CA ARG A 171 -23.48 -10.42 14.09
C ARG A 171 -23.88 -11.20 12.85
N VAL A 172 -22.89 -11.66 12.08
CA VAL A 172 -23.15 -12.42 10.87
C VAL A 172 -23.23 -13.90 11.28
N ALA A 173 -24.44 -14.45 11.39
CA ALA A 173 -24.61 -15.89 11.33
C ALA A 173 -24.03 -16.34 9.99
N GLN A 174 -23.12 -17.33 9.99
CA GLN A 174 -22.39 -17.87 8.83
C GLN A 174 -22.93 -17.35 7.49
N ALA A 175 -22.12 -16.53 6.80
CA ALA A 175 -22.52 -15.92 5.55
C ALA A 175 -23.13 -16.96 4.59
N PRO A 176 -24.25 -16.67 3.91
CA PRO A 176 -24.79 -17.59 2.92
C PRO A 176 -23.74 -17.75 1.82
N GLN A 177 -23.18 -18.96 1.71
CA GLN A 177 -22.38 -19.34 0.57
C GLN A 177 -23.26 -19.23 -0.68
N LEU A 178 -22.90 -18.34 -1.61
CA LEU A 178 -23.38 -18.44 -2.98
C LEU A 178 -22.83 -19.74 -3.57
N SER A 179 -23.69 -20.75 -3.65
CA SER A 179 -23.35 -22.09 -4.12
C SER A 179 -23.04 -22.09 -5.62
N TYR A 180 -21.76 -22.20 -5.99
CA TYR A 180 -21.39 -22.87 -7.23
C TYR A 180 -21.22 -24.35 -6.91
N GLN A 181 -22.11 -25.19 -7.42
CA GLN A 181 -22.01 -26.64 -7.28
C GLN A 181 -20.95 -27.16 -8.26
N VAL A 182 -19.81 -27.61 -7.73
CA VAL A 182 -18.94 -28.58 -8.40
C VAL A 182 -19.23 -29.94 -7.74
N PRO A 183 -19.46 -31.02 -8.51
CA PRO A 183 -19.82 -32.31 -7.93
C PRO A 183 -18.72 -32.83 -7.00
N MET A 184 -19.12 -33.20 -5.78
CA MET A 184 -18.28 -33.88 -4.81
C MET A 184 -17.81 -35.22 -5.38
N ASP A 185 -16.50 -35.36 -5.52
CA ASP A 185 -15.85 -36.65 -5.40
C ASP A 185 -15.05 -36.68 -4.08
N GLN A 186 -14.94 -37.87 -3.52
CA GLN A 186 -14.81 -38.15 -2.09
C GLN A 186 -13.60 -37.48 -1.41
N ALA A 187 -13.87 -36.86 -0.25
CA ALA A 187 -12.89 -36.15 0.57
C ALA A 187 -11.79 -37.08 1.09
N LYS A 188 -10.56 -36.87 0.59
CA LYS A 188 -9.33 -37.15 1.34
C LYS A 188 -9.12 -36.02 2.36
N GLU A 189 -8.52 -36.36 3.50
CA GLU A 189 -8.07 -35.40 4.53
C GLU A 189 -7.35 -34.19 3.89
N PRO A 190 -7.46 -32.98 4.47
CA PRO A 190 -6.80 -31.80 3.92
C PRO A 190 -5.28 -32.02 3.93
N GLU A 191 -4.72 -32.26 2.75
CA GLU A 191 -3.28 -32.31 2.53
C GLU A 191 -2.66 -31.02 3.07
N ARG A 192 -1.68 -31.15 3.97
CA ARG A 192 -0.84 -30.05 4.44
C ARG A 192 -0.23 -29.39 3.19
N GLN A 193 -0.63 -28.15 2.89
CA GLN A 193 -0.02 -27.41 1.79
C GLN A 193 1.50 -27.35 1.99
N PRO A 194 2.31 -27.69 0.99
CA PRO A 194 3.76 -27.75 1.13
C PRO A 194 4.34 -26.37 1.46
N GLU A 195 5.32 -26.33 2.36
CA GLU A 195 6.06 -25.11 2.70
C GLU A 195 6.83 -24.62 1.47
N LEU A 196 6.52 -23.40 1.00
CA LEU A 196 7.19 -22.79 -0.15
C LEU A 196 8.61 -22.35 0.26
N LYS A 197 9.63 -22.78 -0.49
CA LYS A 197 11.05 -22.44 -0.20
C LYS A 197 11.82 -22.07 -1.47
N ALA A 198 12.73 -21.12 -1.35
CA ALA A 198 13.76 -20.88 -2.35
C ALA A 198 15.12 -20.62 -1.68
N ASP A 199 16.09 -21.47 -1.99
CA ASP A 199 17.48 -21.32 -1.58
C ASP A 199 18.25 -20.55 -2.66
N LEU A 200 18.84 -19.42 -2.29
CA LEU A 200 19.54 -18.53 -3.20
C LEU A 200 21.08 -18.66 -3.13
N ASP A 201 21.64 -19.67 -2.46
CA ASP A 201 23.09 -19.89 -2.34
C ASP A 201 23.79 -19.99 -3.68
N SER A 202 23.05 -20.45 -4.66
CA SER A 202 23.51 -20.58 -6.02
C SER A 202 23.89 -19.24 -6.67
N LEU A 203 23.46 -18.11 -6.08
CA LEU A 203 23.87 -16.75 -6.46
C LEU A 203 25.26 -16.37 -5.94
N LEU A 204 25.82 -17.16 -5.03
CA LEU A 204 27.14 -16.96 -4.41
C LEU A 204 28.26 -17.73 -5.14
N ASP A 205 27.92 -18.51 -6.17
CA ASP A 205 28.90 -19.17 -7.04
C ASP A 205 29.48 -18.19 -8.07
N PHE A 206 30.33 -17.27 -7.58
CA PHE A 206 30.91 -16.18 -8.37
C PHE A 206 31.80 -16.64 -9.54
N LYS A 207 32.10 -17.94 -9.64
CA LYS A 207 32.85 -18.50 -10.77
C LYS A 207 31.99 -18.65 -12.02
N SER A 208 30.70 -18.96 -11.87
CA SER A 208 29.81 -19.21 -13.00
C SER A 208 28.52 -18.39 -13.00
N ILE A 209 28.15 -17.77 -11.88
CA ILE A 209 26.86 -17.06 -11.78
C ILE A 209 26.71 -15.95 -12.81
N TRP A 210 27.80 -15.24 -13.15
CA TRP A 210 27.78 -14.13 -14.11
C TRP A 210 27.66 -14.58 -15.58
N THR A 211 27.80 -15.88 -15.85
CA THR A 211 27.60 -16.42 -17.20
C THR A 211 26.19 -16.96 -17.42
N VAL A 212 25.40 -17.09 -16.35
CA VAL A 212 24.05 -17.65 -16.39
C VAL A 212 23.14 -16.77 -17.25
N SER A 213 22.64 -17.37 -18.33
CA SER A 213 21.62 -16.79 -19.20
C SER A 213 20.22 -16.88 -18.58
N VAL A 214 19.27 -16.14 -19.14
CA VAL A 214 17.85 -16.23 -18.77
C VAL A 214 17.32 -17.67 -18.83
N ASP A 215 17.64 -18.41 -19.89
CA ASP A 215 17.17 -19.79 -20.08
C ASP A 215 17.78 -20.77 -19.06
N GLU A 216 19.05 -20.58 -18.70
CA GLU A 216 19.70 -21.37 -17.65
C GLU A 216 19.16 -21.03 -16.26
N PHE A 217 18.80 -19.76 -16.04
CA PHE A 217 18.18 -19.32 -14.80
C PHE A 217 16.79 -19.93 -14.60
N GLU A 218 15.95 -19.98 -15.64
CA GLU A 218 14.61 -20.60 -15.60
C GLU A 218 14.64 -22.13 -15.43
N LYS A 219 15.79 -22.77 -15.66
CA LYS A 219 16.00 -24.19 -15.31
C LYS A 219 16.34 -24.38 -13.82
N LYS A 220 16.86 -23.33 -13.19
CA LYS A 220 17.35 -23.35 -11.80
C LYS A 220 16.27 -22.96 -10.80
N TYR A 221 15.43 -21.99 -11.18
CA TYR A 221 14.33 -21.51 -10.38
C TYR A 221 13.03 -21.54 -11.18
N VAL A 222 11.92 -21.74 -10.51
CA VAL A 222 10.61 -21.81 -11.17
C VAL A 222 9.95 -20.43 -11.23
N ALA A 223 9.73 -19.94 -12.44
CA ALA A 223 9.01 -18.68 -12.65
C ALA A 223 7.51 -18.83 -12.35
N ARG A 224 6.92 -17.81 -11.75
CA ARG A 224 5.47 -17.67 -11.61
C ARG A 224 4.84 -17.61 -13.00
N SER A 225 3.93 -18.55 -13.27
CA SER A 225 3.14 -18.58 -14.49
C SER A 225 1.70 -18.95 -14.16
N GLY A 226 0.75 -18.06 -14.44
CA GLY A 226 -0.69 -18.32 -14.29
C GLY A 226 -1.07 -18.96 -12.95
N THR A 227 -1.77 -20.10 -13.03
CA THR A 227 -2.21 -20.89 -11.87
C THR A 227 -1.03 -21.61 -11.21
N ILE A 228 -0.96 -21.56 -9.87
CA ILE A 228 0.13 -22.17 -9.10
C ILE A 228 0.19 -23.68 -9.38
N ASN A 229 1.33 -24.13 -9.88
CA ASN A 229 1.66 -25.55 -9.95
C ASN A 229 2.27 -26.00 -8.62
N TRP A 230 1.51 -26.68 -7.77
CA TRP A 230 1.98 -27.12 -6.46
C TRP A 230 3.02 -28.24 -6.49
N THR A 231 3.21 -28.94 -7.62
CA THR A 231 4.28 -29.96 -7.75
C THR A 231 5.64 -29.33 -8.07
N ALA A 232 5.65 -28.11 -8.58
CA ALA A 232 6.83 -27.31 -8.85
C ALA A 232 6.49 -25.87 -8.48
N PRO A 233 6.44 -25.55 -7.18
CA PRO A 233 5.94 -24.27 -6.73
C PRO A 233 6.78 -23.13 -7.31
N PRO A 234 6.13 -22.06 -7.79
CA PRO A 234 6.85 -20.89 -8.27
C PRO A 234 7.70 -20.28 -7.14
N GLN A 235 8.86 -19.77 -7.50
CA GLN A 235 9.85 -19.22 -6.58
C GLN A 235 10.17 -17.76 -6.86
N PHE A 236 9.96 -17.32 -8.10
CA PHE A 236 10.24 -15.95 -8.52
C PHE A 236 9.24 -15.46 -9.58
N GLU A 237 9.22 -14.16 -9.84
CA GLU A 237 8.48 -13.58 -10.95
C GLU A 237 9.38 -12.64 -11.78
N TRP A 238 9.09 -12.53 -13.07
CA TRP A 238 9.75 -11.54 -13.93
C TRP A 238 9.13 -10.17 -13.71
N LEU A 239 9.97 -9.15 -13.52
CA LEU A 239 9.53 -7.75 -13.38
C LEU A 239 9.34 -7.05 -14.71
N SER A 240 9.81 -7.65 -15.80
CA SER A 240 9.60 -7.13 -17.15
C SER A 240 9.33 -8.26 -18.14
N ALA A 241 8.58 -7.94 -19.19
CA ALA A 241 8.36 -8.82 -20.34
C ALA A 241 9.66 -9.14 -21.08
N ALA A 242 10.64 -8.24 -21.01
CA ALA A 242 11.98 -8.43 -21.57
C ALA A 242 12.85 -9.42 -20.76
N LYS A 243 12.37 -9.86 -19.59
CA LYS A 243 13.10 -10.73 -18.66
C LYS A 243 14.47 -10.17 -18.25
N ASP A 244 14.55 -8.86 -18.09
CA ASP A 244 15.77 -8.17 -17.65
C ASP A 244 15.91 -8.14 -16.11
N ARG A 245 14.82 -8.38 -15.37
CA ARG A 245 14.80 -8.41 -13.91
C ARG A 245 13.92 -9.52 -13.37
N ALA A 246 14.47 -10.37 -12.49
CA ALA A 246 13.74 -11.38 -11.74
C ALA A 246 13.64 -10.96 -10.27
N ARG A 247 12.48 -11.20 -9.65
CA ARG A 247 12.22 -10.88 -8.25
C ARG A 247 11.82 -12.13 -7.48
N PHE A 248 12.43 -12.32 -6.31
CA PHE A 248 12.04 -13.25 -5.26
C PHE A 248 11.50 -12.43 -4.10
N SER A 249 10.35 -12.77 -3.53
CA SER A 249 9.80 -12.08 -2.36
C SER A 249 9.15 -13.07 -1.41
N ARG A 250 9.36 -12.88 -0.11
CA ARG A 250 8.69 -13.64 0.94
C ARG A 250 7.16 -13.54 0.84
N GLN A 251 6.65 -12.39 0.39
CA GLN A 251 5.21 -12.09 0.31
C GLN A 251 4.60 -12.40 -1.07
N MET A 252 5.34 -13.05 -1.98
CA MET A 252 4.93 -13.27 -3.37
C MET A 252 3.58 -13.97 -3.55
N PHE A 253 3.21 -14.87 -2.63
CA PHE A 253 2.02 -15.72 -2.77
C PHE A 253 0.86 -15.41 -1.82
N GLY A 254 0.93 -14.33 -1.04
CA GLY A 254 -0.17 -13.84 -0.18
C GLY A 254 -0.58 -14.79 0.95
N GLU A 255 -1.18 -15.93 0.61
CA GLU A 255 -1.72 -16.94 1.54
C GLU A 255 -0.65 -17.88 2.12
N ALA A 256 0.51 -18.01 1.47
CA ALA A 256 1.64 -18.80 1.95
C ALA A 256 2.97 -18.03 1.77
N PRO A 257 3.68 -17.66 2.85
CA PRO A 257 4.96 -16.97 2.72
C PRO A 257 6.02 -17.90 2.13
N LEU A 258 6.77 -17.40 1.15
CA LEU A 258 7.92 -18.09 0.57
C LEU A 258 9.13 -17.93 1.51
N LYS A 259 9.67 -19.03 2.03
CA LYS A 259 10.90 -18.99 2.81
C LYS A 259 12.09 -18.81 1.88
N LEU A 260 12.67 -17.61 1.88
CA LEU A 260 13.88 -17.25 1.14
C LEU A 260 15.11 -17.37 2.03
N THR A 261 16.16 -18.04 1.56
CA THR A 261 17.39 -18.21 2.35
C THR A 261 18.68 -18.03 1.56
N LEU A 262 19.74 -17.68 2.28
CA LEU A 262 21.11 -17.56 1.81
C LEU A 262 22.10 -18.07 2.88
N PHE A 263 23.34 -18.33 2.46
CA PHE A 263 24.45 -18.83 3.27
C PHE A 263 24.16 -20.19 3.92
N GLY A 264 23.72 -21.18 3.14
CA GLY A 264 23.41 -22.53 3.62
C GLY A 264 22.17 -22.55 4.51
N GLY A 265 21.16 -21.71 4.20
CA GLY A 265 19.98 -21.56 5.04
C GLY A 265 20.17 -20.69 6.29
N ALA A 266 21.38 -20.15 6.51
CA ALA A 266 21.71 -19.47 7.76
C ALA A 266 21.14 -18.05 7.86
N VAL A 267 20.80 -17.41 6.74
CA VAL A 267 20.20 -16.08 6.70
C VAL A 267 18.90 -16.15 5.92
N GLU A 268 17.80 -15.75 6.56
CA GLU A 268 16.51 -15.56 5.88
C GLU A 268 16.49 -14.19 5.19
N LEU A 269 15.75 -14.09 4.09
CA LEU A 269 15.67 -12.89 3.25
C LEU A 269 14.23 -12.42 3.14
N GLU A 270 14.04 -11.11 2.94
CA GLU A 270 12.74 -10.53 2.61
C GLU A 270 12.51 -10.50 1.09
N GLU A 271 13.54 -10.10 0.33
CA GLU A 271 13.46 -9.94 -1.11
C GLU A 271 14.83 -10.12 -1.78
N ALA A 272 14.85 -10.62 -3.03
CA ALA A 272 16.01 -10.52 -3.91
C ALA A 272 15.58 -10.11 -5.32
N VAL A 273 16.25 -9.12 -5.89
CA VAL A 273 16.08 -8.66 -7.28
C VAL A 273 17.37 -8.92 -8.06
N LEU A 274 17.25 -9.67 -9.14
CA LEU A 274 18.34 -10.09 -10.01
C LEU A 274 18.21 -9.35 -11.33
N GLU A 275 19.30 -8.77 -11.82
CA GLU A 275 19.33 -7.98 -13.06
C GLU A 275 20.22 -8.64 -14.11
N PHE A 276 19.65 -8.82 -15.30
CA PHE A 276 20.30 -9.41 -16.47
C PHE A 276 20.81 -8.30 -17.40
N VAL A 277 22.12 -8.22 -17.57
CA VAL A 277 22.80 -7.26 -18.45
C VAL A 277 23.28 -8.00 -19.69
N GLY A 278 22.78 -7.62 -20.86
CA GLY A 278 23.11 -8.32 -22.11
C GLY A 278 22.65 -9.79 -22.14
N GLY A 279 21.53 -10.09 -21.48
CA GLY A 279 20.94 -11.43 -21.41
C GLY A 279 21.59 -12.39 -20.40
N LYS A 280 22.56 -11.91 -19.61
CA LYS A 280 23.24 -12.69 -18.56
C LYS A 280 23.13 -12.00 -17.22
N LEU A 281 23.10 -12.78 -16.14
CA LEU A 281 23.03 -12.22 -14.79
C LEU A 281 24.26 -11.33 -14.52
N GLY A 282 24.01 -10.07 -14.19
CA GLY A 282 25.06 -9.06 -13.98
C GLY A 282 25.09 -8.51 -12.57
N ARG A 283 23.93 -8.41 -11.92
CA ARG A 283 23.77 -7.82 -10.58
C ARG A 283 22.68 -8.52 -9.78
N VAL A 284 22.82 -8.47 -8.46
CA VAL A 284 21.83 -8.95 -7.49
C VAL A 284 21.73 -7.94 -6.37
N ALA A 285 20.51 -7.53 -6.02
CA ALA A 285 20.20 -6.75 -4.83
C ALA A 285 19.34 -7.59 -3.89
N ILE A 286 19.76 -7.75 -2.64
CA ILE A 286 19.12 -8.61 -1.65
C ILE A 286 18.73 -7.75 -0.45
N SER A 287 17.44 -7.72 -0.14
CA SER A 287 16.88 -7.18 1.11
C SER A 287 16.92 -8.29 2.16
N ILE A 288 17.92 -8.25 3.04
CA ILE A 288 18.06 -9.23 4.14
C ILE A 288 17.07 -8.89 5.26
N TYR A 289 16.92 -7.60 5.54
CA TYR A 289 15.93 -7.08 6.48
C TYR A 289 15.48 -5.71 6.00
N ASN A 290 14.19 -5.43 6.17
CA ASN A 290 13.67 -4.07 6.15
C ASN A 290 12.48 -3.97 7.12
N ARG A 291 12.38 -2.87 7.86
CA ARG A 291 11.40 -2.70 8.95
C ARG A 291 9.96 -2.76 8.44
N GLY A 292 9.71 -2.29 7.21
CA GLY A 292 8.38 -2.27 6.61
C GLY A 292 7.80 -3.66 6.39
N ASP A 293 8.61 -4.60 5.92
CA ASP A 293 8.17 -5.97 5.62
C ASP A 293 8.36 -6.93 6.80
N ALA A 294 9.47 -6.79 7.54
CA ALA A 294 9.86 -7.70 8.62
C ALA A 294 9.36 -7.24 10.01
N GLY A 295 8.88 -6.01 10.14
CA GLY A 295 8.55 -5.39 11.42
C GLY A 295 9.80 -4.91 12.18
N GLN A 296 9.60 -4.47 13.42
CA GLN A 296 10.69 -3.91 14.24
C GLN A 296 11.60 -5.01 14.78
N MET A 297 12.91 -4.90 14.50
CA MET A 297 13.96 -5.75 15.05
C MET A 297 14.73 -5.05 16.17
N ASP A 298 15.17 -5.82 17.18
CA ASP A 298 16.05 -5.30 18.24
C ASP A 298 17.48 -5.03 17.73
N ASN A 299 18.15 -4.05 18.33
CA ASN A 299 19.50 -3.65 17.92
C ASN A 299 20.53 -4.77 18.07
N ALA A 300 20.44 -5.61 19.12
CA ALA A 300 21.39 -6.71 19.34
C ALA A 300 21.17 -7.86 18.34
N GLU A 301 19.90 -8.17 18.05
CA GLU A 301 19.52 -9.12 17.02
C GLU A 301 20.02 -8.67 15.64
N PHE A 302 19.76 -7.42 15.29
CA PHE A 302 20.23 -6.81 14.04
C PHE A 302 21.75 -6.87 13.89
N GLN A 303 22.49 -6.54 14.95
CA GLN A 303 23.96 -6.61 14.95
C GLN A 303 24.47 -8.04 14.76
N THR A 304 23.76 -9.03 15.30
CA THR A 304 24.09 -10.45 15.10
C THR A 304 23.87 -10.86 13.65
N LEU A 305 22.72 -10.49 13.06
CA LEU A 305 22.41 -10.72 11.65
C LEU A 305 23.43 -10.06 10.71
N PHE A 306 23.75 -8.79 10.95
CA PHE A 306 24.74 -8.03 10.19
C PHE A 306 26.13 -8.69 10.22
N LYS A 307 26.62 -9.07 11.41
CA LYS A 307 27.90 -9.78 11.55
C LYS A 307 27.89 -11.13 10.83
N LYS A 308 26.81 -11.89 10.98
CA LYS A 308 26.65 -13.20 10.35
C LYS A 308 26.72 -13.11 8.82
N ALA A 309 25.98 -12.17 8.23
CA ALA A 309 26.03 -11.91 6.79
C ALA A 309 27.44 -11.48 6.34
N GLY A 310 28.07 -10.54 7.05
CA GLY A 310 29.42 -10.07 6.71
C GLY A 310 30.50 -11.15 6.83
N GLN A 311 30.46 -11.98 7.88
CA GLN A 311 31.39 -13.10 8.06
C GLN A 311 31.22 -14.17 6.99
N SER A 312 29.98 -14.53 6.67
CA SER A 312 29.66 -15.49 5.59
C SER A 312 30.20 -14.98 4.26
N MET A 313 29.99 -13.69 3.97
CA MET A 313 30.44 -13.08 2.73
C MET A 313 31.97 -13.01 2.62
N GLY A 314 32.65 -12.67 3.72
CA GLY A 314 34.11 -12.71 3.81
C GLY A 314 34.68 -14.12 3.61
N GLY A 315 34.01 -15.14 4.16
CA GLY A 315 34.39 -16.54 3.97
C GLY A 315 34.22 -17.03 2.52
N ILE A 316 33.26 -16.50 1.77
CA ILE A 316 33.07 -16.88 0.36
C ILE A 316 34.08 -16.18 -0.54
N LEU A 317 34.24 -14.86 -0.39
CA LEU A 317 35.11 -14.07 -1.26
C LEU A 317 36.60 -14.17 -0.90
N GLN A 318 36.92 -14.64 0.31
CA GLN A 318 38.30 -14.83 0.80
C GLN A 318 39.16 -13.55 0.70
N VAL A 319 38.51 -12.38 0.79
CA VAL A 319 39.15 -11.07 0.85
C VAL A 319 38.59 -10.27 2.02
N ALA A 320 39.42 -9.41 2.61
CA ALA A 320 38.98 -8.53 3.69
C ALA A 320 38.07 -7.42 3.15
N PRO A 321 36.95 -7.09 3.83
CA PRO A 321 36.12 -5.96 3.44
C PRO A 321 36.78 -4.63 3.75
N ARG A 322 36.43 -3.61 2.98
CA ARG A 322 36.76 -2.22 3.25
C ARG A 322 35.50 -1.47 3.66
N ARG A 323 35.57 -0.71 4.74
CA ARG A 323 34.51 0.22 5.09
C ARG A 323 34.42 1.30 4.02
N GLN A 324 33.26 1.44 3.42
CA GLN A 324 32.99 2.50 2.46
C GLN A 324 32.51 3.72 3.24
N ILE A 325 33.31 4.79 3.19
CA ILE A 325 32.89 6.09 3.70
C ILE A 325 31.93 6.64 2.66
N SER A 326 30.67 6.83 3.03
CA SER A 326 29.67 7.49 2.18
C SER A 326 30.17 8.90 1.87
N ALA A 327 30.77 9.07 0.69
CA ALA A 327 31.17 10.37 0.17
C ALA A 327 29.89 11.13 -0.19
N GLY A 328 29.45 11.97 0.75
CA GLY A 328 28.28 12.87 0.71
C GLY A 328 27.43 12.88 -0.57
N SER A 329 26.27 12.22 -0.51
CA SER A 329 25.10 12.46 -1.38
C SER A 329 23.91 11.52 -1.07
N GLY A 330 24.09 10.48 -0.25
CA GLY A 330 22.97 9.65 0.23
C GLY A 330 22.04 10.44 1.16
N ALA A 331 20.71 10.35 0.96
CA ALA A 331 19.77 11.03 1.84
C ALA A 331 19.70 10.46 3.26
N VAL A 332 20.12 9.21 3.41
CA VAL A 332 20.32 8.49 4.65
C VAL A 332 21.83 8.26 4.80
N LYS A 333 22.35 8.46 6.01
CA LYS A 333 23.74 8.08 6.32
C LYS A 333 23.78 6.55 6.40
N ASN A 334 24.68 5.93 5.64
CA ASN A 334 24.79 4.48 5.57
C ASN A 334 26.13 4.01 6.15
N VAL A 335 26.08 2.88 6.85
CA VAL A 335 27.26 2.07 7.17
C VAL A 335 27.37 1.01 6.09
N ALA A 336 28.48 1.00 5.36
CA ALA A 336 28.67 0.15 4.21
C ALA A 336 30.04 -0.55 4.24
N TRP A 337 30.07 -1.83 3.90
CA TRP A 337 31.26 -2.67 3.80
C TRP A 337 31.33 -3.33 2.44
N MET A 338 32.43 -3.12 1.73
CA MET A 338 32.61 -3.59 0.36
C MET A 338 33.74 -4.62 0.27
N TRP A 339 33.46 -5.70 -0.46
CA TRP A 339 34.44 -6.67 -0.91
C TRP A 339 34.65 -6.49 -2.41
N THR A 340 35.91 -6.42 -2.83
CA THR A 340 36.28 -6.36 -4.23
C THR A 340 37.26 -7.49 -4.51
N SER A 341 36.87 -8.41 -5.40
CA SER A 341 37.70 -9.51 -5.87
C SER A 341 37.68 -9.58 -7.39
N PRO A 342 38.57 -10.37 -8.03
CA PRO A 342 38.49 -10.65 -9.46
C PRO A 342 37.21 -11.37 -9.88
N GLN A 343 36.48 -12.00 -8.96
CA GLN A 343 35.28 -12.79 -9.26
C GLN A 343 33.99 -12.00 -9.07
N ALA A 344 33.94 -11.09 -8.10
CA ALA A 344 32.75 -10.31 -7.77
C ALA A 344 33.08 -9.06 -6.95
N VAL A 345 32.15 -8.11 -6.99
CA VAL A 345 32.04 -7.01 -6.04
C VAL A 345 30.81 -7.23 -5.18
N ALA A 346 30.95 -7.14 -3.86
CA ALA A 346 29.84 -7.24 -2.91
C ALA A 346 29.81 -6.03 -1.99
N LEU A 347 28.61 -5.54 -1.67
CA LEU A 347 28.37 -4.41 -0.78
C LEU A 347 27.30 -4.79 0.24
N LEU A 348 27.67 -4.83 1.52
CA LEU A 348 26.73 -5.01 2.63
C LEU A 348 26.54 -3.67 3.32
N GLU A 349 25.32 -3.19 3.42
CA GLU A 349 25.04 -1.86 3.96
C GLU A 349 23.71 -1.77 4.70
N HIS A 350 23.67 -0.84 5.66
CA HIS A 350 22.49 -0.54 6.47
C HIS A 350 22.46 0.95 6.84
N ASN A 351 21.30 1.45 7.28
CA ASN A 351 21.19 2.81 7.80
C ASN A 351 22.06 2.99 9.06
N ASP A 352 22.71 4.14 9.21
CA ASP A 352 23.53 4.49 10.38
C ASP A 352 22.64 4.86 11.56
N PHE A 353 21.94 3.87 12.10
CA PHE A 353 21.03 4.04 13.24
C PHE A 353 21.79 4.42 14.52
N GLN A 354 23.06 4.00 14.65
CA GLN A 354 23.89 4.36 15.80
C GLN A 354 24.18 5.86 15.87
N ALA A 355 24.33 6.53 14.72
CA ALA A 355 24.50 7.99 14.67
C ALA A 355 23.26 8.76 15.17
N GLN A 356 22.10 8.11 15.32
CA GLN A 356 20.87 8.70 15.86
C GLN A 356 20.74 8.52 17.40
N GLY A 357 21.75 7.95 18.06
CA GLY A 357 21.76 7.76 19.51
C GLY A 357 20.73 6.73 19.99
N ALA A 358 20.19 6.92 21.21
CA ALA A 358 19.29 5.95 21.85
C ALA A 358 17.94 5.75 21.13
N ALA A 359 17.53 6.70 20.28
CA ALA A 359 16.31 6.60 19.48
C ALA A 359 16.52 5.90 18.12
N GLY A 360 17.78 5.63 17.75
CA GLY A 360 18.13 5.05 16.47
C GLY A 360 17.68 3.60 16.33
N LYS A 361 16.96 3.30 15.26
CA LYS A 361 16.47 1.96 14.93
C LYS A 361 17.04 1.47 13.60
N PRO A 362 17.35 0.18 13.46
CA PRO A 362 17.65 -0.42 12.17
C PRO A 362 16.40 -0.38 11.29
N GLU A 363 16.55 0.22 10.11
CA GLU A 363 15.49 0.36 9.11
C GLU A 363 15.65 -0.67 7.99
N TYR A 364 16.89 -0.98 7.60
CA TYR A 364 17.17 -1.99 6.57
C TYR A 364 18.57 -2.57 6.70
N LEU A 365 18.77 -3.77 6.15
CA LEU A 365 20.05 -4.41 5.88
C LEU A 365 19.99 -5.01 4.47
N ARG A 366 20.91 -4.60 3.60
CA ARG A 366 20.94 -5.03 2.20
C ARG A 366 22.32 -5.52 1.78
N LEU A 367 22.32 -6.55 0.94
CA LEU A 367 23.50 -7.10 0.28
C LEU A 367 23.34 -6.92 -1.23
N LYS A 368 24.28 -6.21 -1.86
CA LYS A 368 24.37 -6.08 -3.31
C LYS A 368 25.56 -6.88 -3.82
N LEU A 369 25.39 -7.55 -4.94
CA LEU A 369 26.39 -8.35 -5.62
C LEU A 369 26.45 -7.91 -7.09
N ALA A 370 27.64 -7.82 -7.66
CA ALA A 370 27.81 -7.51 -9.07
C ALA A 370 29.00 -8.26 -9.67
N ALA A 371 28.87 -8.63 -10.94
CA ALA A 371 30.01 -8.98 -11.76
C ALA A 371 31.00 -7.80 -11.77
N PRO A 372 32.33 -8.03 -11.74
CA PRO A 372 33.31 -6.93 -11.68
C PRO A 372 33.15 -5.90 -12.81
N ALA A 373 32.75 -6.34 -14.01
CA ALA A 373 32.49 -5.49 -15.17
C ALA A 373 31.19 -4.67 -15.07
N HIS A 374 30.28 -5.03 -14.16
CA HIS A 374 28.96 -4.41 -13.97
C HIS A 374 28.81 -3.71 -12.62
N ALA A 375 29.89 -3.63 -11.82
CA ALA A 375 29.93 -2.86 -10.57
C ALA A 375 29.98 -1.36 -10.87
N ASP A 376 28.81 -0.72 -10.88
CA ASP A 376 28.63 0.69 -11.23
C ASP A 376 28.16 1.53 -10.03
N TRP A 377 27.38 2.59 -10.29
CA TRP A 377 26.85 3.51 -9.27
C TRP A 377 25.96 2.82 -8.23
N THR A 378 25.30 1.71 -8.59
CA THR A 378 24.44 0.93 -7.69
C THR A 378 25.22 0.34 -6.51
N MET A 379 26.54 0.12 -6.69
CA MET A 379 27.50 -0.36 -5.70
C MET A 379 28.17 0.79 -4.91
N GLY A 380 27.53 1.96 -4.85
CA GLY A 380 28.00 3.13 -4.12
C GLY A 380 29.18 3.87 -4.78
N ARG A 381 29.46 3.61 -6.07
CA ARG A 381 30.39 4.46 -6.84
C ARG A 381 29.73 5.82 -7.09
N MET A 382 30.45 6.90 -6.81
CA MET A 382 29.99 8.26 -7.17
C MET A 382 29.92 8.38 -8.69
N THR A 383 28.72 8.56 -9.22
CA THR A 383 28.49 9.00 -10.60
C THR A 383 28.38 10.52 -10.64
N LEU A 384 29.04 11.14 -11.62
CA LEU A 384 28.66 12.48 -12.05
C LEU A 384 27.21 12.40 -12.51
N GLY A 385 26.34 13.25 -11.97
CA GLY A 385 24.90 13.23 -12.24
C GLY A 385 24.60 13.16 -13.73
N VAL A 386 23.49 12.49 -14.09
CA VAL A 386 23.13 12.30 -15.50
C VAL A 386 22.84 13.66 -16.14
N GLN A 387 23.58 13.99 -17.20
CA GLN A 387 23.39 15.24 -17.93
C GLN A 387 22.12 15.17 -18.78
N ARG A 388 21.49 16.32 -19.03
CA ARG A 388 20.29 16.44 -19.88
C ARG A 388 20.44 15.74 -21.24
N MET A 389 21.60 15.88 -21.87
CA MET A 389 21.87 15.27 -23.18
C MET A 389 21.86 13.74 -23.14
N GLU A 390 22.22 13.12 -22.01
CA GLU A 390 22.13 11.67 -21.83
C GLU A 390 20.68 11.21 -21.66
N LEU A 391 19.85 11.98 -20.94
CA LEU A 391 18.41 11.68 -20.80
C LEU A 391 17.68 11.74 -22.15
N GLN A 392 18.02 12.70 -23.00
CA GLN A 392 17.42 12.82 -24.34
C GLN A 392 17.70 11.62 -25.25
N LYS A 393 18.82 10.91 -25.06
CA LYS A 393 19.13 9.69 -25.83
C LYS A 393 18.14 8.55 -25.55
N ASN A 394 17.44 8.60 -24.42
CA ASN A 394 16.44 7.62 -24.06
C ASN A 394 15.08 7.90 -24.72
N VAL A 395 14.91 9.05 -25.39
CA VAL A 395 13.67 9.39 -26.08
C VAL A 395 13.60 8.67 -27.42
N THR A 396 12.59 7.83 -27.57
CA THR A 396 12.26 7.16 -28.84
C THR A 396 11.05 7.82 -29.47
N LYS A 397 11.16 8.10 -30.77
CA LYS A 397 10.07 8.59 -31.61
C LYS A 397 9.75 7.51 -32.63
N ASP A 398 8.63 6.83 -32.44
CA ASP A 398 8.17 5.80 -33.35
C ASP A 398 7.33 6.42 -34.47
N ALA A 399 7.88 6.45 -35.68
CA ALA A 399 7.22 7.03 -36.84
C ALA A 399 5.97 6.27 -37.30
N ALA A 400 5.88 4.95 -37.02
CA ALA A 400 4.75 4.14 -37.44
C ALA A 400 3.54 4.34 -36.51
N SER A 401 3.77 4.37 -35.20
CA SER A 401 2.69 4.55 -34.22
C SER A 401 2.38 6.02 -33.91
N GLY A 402 3.36 6.92 -34.09
CA GLY A 402 3.32 8.31 -33.63
C GLY A 402 3.64 8.48 -32.14
N ASP A 403 4.03 7.41 -31.45
CA ASP A 403 4.41 7.44 -30.04
C ASP A 403 5.75 8.18 -29.85
N VAL A 404 5.81 9.07 -28.86
CA VAL A 404 7.05 9.61 -28.31
C VAL A 404 7.15 9.13 -26.87
N SER A 405 8.15 8.31 -26.55
CA SER A 405 8.31 7.72 -25.21
C SER A 405 9.76 7.67 -24.74
N ILE A 406 9.94 7.74 -23.43
CA ILE A 406 11.21 7.56 -22.73
C ILE A 406 11.41 6.07 -22.46
N ASN A 407 12.55 5.55 -22.91
CA ASN A 407 12.98 4.17 -22.65
C ASN A 407 13.96 4.10 -21.48
N GLY A 408 14.24 2.88 -20.99
CA GLY A 408 15.27 2.66 -19.98
C GLY A 408 14.88 3.04 -18.54
N VAL A 409 13.62 3.40 -18.30
CA VAL A 409 13.07 3.48 -16.94
C VAL A 409 12.94 2.05 -16.41
N PRO A 410 13.67 1.66 -15.36
CA PRO A 410 13.65 0.29 -14.88
C PRO A 410 12.31 -0.07 -14.23
N MET A 411 12.00 -1.36 -14.22
CA MET A 411 10.87 -1.89 -13.45
C MET A 411 11.30 -2.16 -12.01
N VAL A 412 10.46 -1.69 -11.09
CA VAL A 412 10.51 -1.96 -9.65
C VAL A 412 9.09 -2.33 -9.27
N ASP A 413 8.93 -3.49 -8.64
CA ASP A 413 7.66 -3.91 -8.07
C ASP A 413 7.50 -3.29 -6.69
N GLN A 414 6.39 -2.61 -6.47
CA GLN A 414 6.13 -1.94 -5.19
C GLN A 414 5.84 -2.90 -4.02
N GLY A 415 5.61 -4.19 -4.26
CA GLY A 415 5.20 -5.13 -3.22
C GLY A 415 3.82 -4.81 -2.62
N ALA A 416 3.70 -4.86 -1.30
CA ALA A 416 2.46 -4.61 -0.58
C ALA A 416 1.97 -3.14 -0.69
N LYS A 417 0.76 -2.85 -0.20
CA LYS A 417 0.12 -1.51 -0.30
C LYS A 417 0.99 -0.44 0.38
N GLY A 418 0.95 0.80 -0.12
CA GLY A 418 1.67 1.96 0.47
C GLY A 418 2.99 2.36 -0.20
N TYR A 419 3.64 1.45 -0.94
CA TYR A 419 4.97 1.67 -1.53
C TYR A 419 5.00 2.33 -2.92
N CYS A 420 3.85 2.63 -3.54
CA CYS A 420 3.81 3.14 -4.92
C CYS A 420 4.63 4.43 -5.13
N VAL A 421 4.70 5.28 -4.11
CA VAL A 421 5.53 6.50 -4.11
C VAL A 421 7.01 6.15 -4.06
N ALA A 422 7.40 5.29 -3.12
CA ALA A 422 8.79 4.88 -2.95
C ALA A 422 9.32 4.14 -4.18
N ALA A 423 8.53 3.20 -4.73
CA ALA A 423 8.86 2.48 -5.95
C ALA A 423 8.97 3.42 -7.16
N SER A 424 8.01 4.34 -7.37
CA SER A 424 8.08 5.31 -8.47
C SER A 424 9.30 6.23 -8.37
N CYS A 425 9.66 6.64 -7.15
CA CYS A 425 10.86 7.45 -6.92
C CYS A 425 12.15 6.65 -7.16
N GLN A 426 12.23 5.40 -6.70
CA GLN A 426 13.35 4.52 -6.99
C GLN A 426 13.53 4.38 -8.51
N ARG A 427 12.46 4.10 -9.26
CA ARG A 427 12.53 3.97 -10.73
C ARG A 427 13.09 5.22 -11.40
N LEU A 428 12.62 6.39 -10.98
CA LEU A 428 13.13 7.67 -11.49
C LEU A 428 14.59 7.89 -11.10
N PHE A 429 14.99 7.52 -9.89
CA PHE A 429 16.36 7.65 -9.40
C PHE A 429 17.33 6.72 -10.09
N GLU A 430 16.95 5.47 -10.30
CA GLU A 430 17.76 4.53 -11.08
C GLU A 430 17.92 5.01 -12.53
N TYR A 431 16.84 5.52 -13.14
CA TYR A 431 16.89 6.15 -14.46
C TYR A 431 17.89 7.32 -14.52
N MET A 432 18.00 8.09 -13.43
CA MET A 432 18.98 9.18 -13.27
C MET A 432 20.31 8.74 -12.65
N ARG A 433 20.55 7.43 -12.49
CA ARG A 433 21.77 6.84 -11.88
C ARG A 433 22.10 7.39 -10.49
N ILE A 434 21.06 7.62 -9.69
CA ILE A 434 21.14 8.03 -8.29
C ILE A 434 20.99 6.77 -7.42
N PRO A 435 22.02 6.41 -6.60
CA PRO A 435 21.98 5.22 -5.75
C PRO A 435 21.06 5.41 -4.56
N CYS A 436 19.77 5.15 -4.75
CA CYS A 436 18.78 5.20 -3.69
C CYS A 436 17.62 4.25 -4.00
N ASP A 437 17.35 3.32 -3.07
CA ASP A 437 16.27 2.34 -3.21
C ASP A 437 15.00 2.75 -2.46
N GLN A 438 13.92 2.01 -2.69
CA GLN A 438 12.61 2.26 -2.09
C GLN A 438 12.61 2.20 -0.56
N HIS A 439 13.53 1.45 0.08
CA HIS A 439 13.59 1.36 1.54
C HIS A 439 14.26 2.61 2.14
N GLU A 440 15.33 3.11 1.51
CA GLU A 440 15.92 4.43 1.84
C GLU A 440 14.91 5.56 1.63
N ILE A 441 14.12 5.49 0.55
CA ILE A 441 13.07 6.47 0.26
C ILE A 441 11.94 6.35 1.28
N ALA A 442 11.46 5.14 1.60
CA ALA A 442 10.42 4.94 2.61
C ALA A 442 10.82 5.53 3.97
N GLN A 443 12.06 5.31 4.40
CA GLN A 443 12.61 5.95 5.60
C GLN A 443 12.59 7.48 5.51
N LEU A 444 13.03 8.05 4.38
CA LEU A 444 13.06 9.50 4.18
C LEU A 444 11.65 10.11 4.16
N LEU A 445 10.70 9.40 3.58
CA LEU A 445 9.32 9.84 3.44
C LEU A 445 8.48 9.57 4.70
N GLU A 446 9.03 8.87 5.71
CA GLU A 446 8.30 8.37 6.89
C GLU A 446 7.06 7.56 6.49
N VAL A 447 7.17 6.82 5.39
CA VAL A 447 6.07 6.00 4.86
C VAL A 447 6.22 4.61 5.47
N ASP A 448 5.28 4.22 6.31
CA ASP A 448 5.09 2.84 6.74
C ASP A 448 4.14 2.14 5.73
N ALA A 449 4.19 0.80 5.63
CA ALA A 449 3.32 0.01 4.75
C ALA A 449 1.81 0.28 4.99
N ASP A 450 1.46 0.73 6.19
CA ASP A 450 0.09 0.99 6.64
C ASP A 450 -0.41 2.40 6.29
N SER A 451 0.48 3.33 5.90
CA SER A 451 0.07 4.71 5.59
C SER A 451 -0.27 4.87 4.11
N GLY A 452 -1.55 4.68 3.79
CA GLY A 452 -2.11 5.10 2.51
C GLY A 452 -1.73 6.55 2.22
N THR A 453 -1.02 6.80 1.13
CA THR A 453 -0.35 8.09 0.95
C THR A 453 -1.35 9.21 0.65
N ASN A 454 -1.58 10.07 1.64
CA ASN A 454 -2.21 11.38 1.40
C ASN A 454 -1.31 12.18 0.46
N ILE A 455 -1.85 12.67 -0.66
CA ILE A 455 -1.08 13.38 -1.69
C ILE A 455 -0.38 14.66 -1.20
N LEU A 456 -0.92 15.34 -0.18
CA LEU A 456 -0.27 16.48 0.46
C LEU A 456 0.93 16.03 1.31
N VAL A 457 0.79 14.90 2.02
CA VAL A 457 1.89 14.28 2.77
C VAL A 457 2.97 13.82 1.79
N MET A 458 2.58 13.18 0.70
CA MET A 458 3.45 12.76 -0.39
C MET A 458 4.23 13.93 -0.97
N GLN A 459 3.59 15.04 -1.34
CA GLN A 459 4.26 16.20 -1.89
C GLN A 459 5.27 16.80 -0.89
N LYS A 460 4.88 16.92 0.39
CA LYS A 460 5.80 17.38 1.44
C LYS A 460 7.00 16.44 1.59
N SER A 461 6.76 15.13 1.54
CA SER A 461 7.81 14.12 1.65
C SER A 461 8.73 14.13 0.41
N LEU A 462 8.19 14.29 -0.81
CA LEU A 462 8.97 14.43 -2.05
C LEU A 462 9.80 15.71 -2.07
N ALA A 463 9.35 16.80 -1.44
CA ALA A 463 10.16 18.00 -1.29
C ALA A 463 11.42 17.76 -0.42
N LYS A 464 11.38 16.82 0.54
CA LYS A 464 12.57 16.43 1.36
C LYS A 464 13.65 15.73 0.51
N VAL A 465 13.29 15.22 -0.66
CA VAL A 465 14.17 14.47 -1.57
C VAL A 465 15.09 15.42 -2.36
N ASP A 466 14.60 16.61 -2.72
CA ASP A 466 15.28 17.61 -3.56
C ASP A 466 16.70 17.96 -3.09
N GLN A 467 16.81 18.41 -1.83
CA GLN A 467 18.08 18.92 -1.30
C GLN A 467 19.15 17.83 -1.20
N LYS A 468 18.73 16.61 -0.88
CA LYS A 468 19.61 15.50 -0.50
C LYS A 468 20.24 14.79 -1.70
N PHE A 469 19.50 14.64 -2.80
CA PHE A 469 19.96 13.87 -3.96
C PHE A 469 20.45 14.73 -5.14
N GLY A 470 20.53 16.05 -4.97
CA GLY A 470 20.99 16.94 -6.05
C GLY A 470 20.03 17.03 -7.25
N VAL A 471 18.77 16.64 -7.03
CA VAL A 471 17.66 16.83 -7.98
C VAL A 471 16.98 18.17 -7.70
N THR A 472 15.96 18.51 -8.48
CA THR A 472 15.08 19.65 -8.27
C THR A 472 13.66 19.14 -8.42
N PHE A 473 12.91 19.17 -7.33
CA PHE A 473 11.51 18.79 -7.30
C PHE A 473 10.64 20.01 -7.64
N LYS A 474 9.77 19.86 -8.64
CA LYS A 474 8.84 20.91 -9.05
C LYS A 474 7.43 20.33 -9.14
N PRO A 475 6.47 20.79 -8.30
CA PRO A 475 5.07 20.52 -8.56
C PRO A 475 4.63 21.29 -9.80
N LEU A 476 4.18 20.55 -10.82
CA LEU A 476 3.70 21.12 -12.09
C LEU A 476 2.18 21.29 -12.07
N VAL A 477 1.48 20.36 -11.43
CA VAL A 477 0.02 20.36 -11.28
C VAL A 477 -0.31 19.89 -9.86
N ASN A 478 -1.07 20.69 -9.11
CA ASN A 478 -1.62 20.29 -7.81
C ASN A 478 -3.00 20.95 -7.59
N PRO A 479 -4.08 20.30 -8.04
CA PRO A 479 -5.42 20.85 -7.94
C PRO A 479 -5.86 21.11 -6.49
N LEU A 480 -5.46 20.27 -5.53
CA LEU A 480 -5.85 20.41 -4.12
C LEU A 480 -5.22 21.65 -3.48
N GLN A 481 -3.95 21.93 -3.77
CA GLN A 481 -3.28 23.12 -3.25
C GLN A 481 -3.78 24.41 -3.92
N ASP A 482 -4.16 24.33 -5.20
CA ASP A 482 -4.75 25.46 -5.92
C ASP A 482 -6.12 25.84 -5.32
N ASP A 483 -6.95 24.83 -4.99
CA ASP A 483 -8.24 25.01 -4.31
C ASP A 483 -8.06 25.56 -2.88
N GLU A 484 -7.13 25.02 -2.08
CA GLU A 484 -6.85 25.48 -0.70
C GLU A 484 -6.33 26.93 -0.64
N LEU A 485 -5.58 27.37 -1.66
CA LEU A 485 -5.03 28.72 -1.73
C LEU A 485 -5.97 29.71 -2.43
N GLY A 486 -7.19 29.30 -2.78
CA GLY A 486 -8.16 30.14 -3.51
C GLY A 486 -7.68 30.53 -4.91
N ARG A 487 -6.69 29.82 -5.46
CA ARG A 487 -6.24 29.99 -6.84
C ARG A 487 -7.20 29.19 -7.70
N ASN A 488 -8.31 29.80 -8.10
CA ASN A 488 -9.37 29.21 -8.94
C ASN A 488 -8.90 28.82 -10.38
N ARG A 489 -7.71 28.25 -10.55
CA ARG A 489 -7.19 27.90 -11.86
C ARG A 489 -6.37 26.62 -11.79
N ARG A 490 -7.07 25.48 -11.89
CA ARG A 490 -6.49 24.24 -12.41
C ARG A 490 -5.82 24.55 -13.76
N VAL A 491 -4.64 23.99 -13.99
CA VAL A 491 -4.00 24.07 -15.32
C VAL A 491 -4.99 23.59 -16.38
N SER A 492 -5.02 24.24 -17.54
CA SER A 492 -5.88 23.79 -18.65
C SER A 492 -5.40 22.45 -19.21
N LEU A 493 -6.28 21.69 -19.87
CA LEU A 493 -5.90 20.46 -20.57
C LEU A 493 -4.76 20.68 -21.58
N LYS A 494 -4.74 21.85 -22.24
CA LYS A 494 -3.68 22.24 -23.18
C LYS A 494 -2.34 22.46 -22.46
N GLU A 495 -2.34 23.13 -21.32
CA GLU A 495 -1.14 23.32 -20.48
C GLU A 495 -0.65 21.97 -19.94
N PHE A 496 -1.55 21.11 -19.43
CA PHE A 496 -1.23 19.75 -18.99
C PHE A 496 -0.55 18.92 -20.09
N SER A 497 -1.13 18.91 -21.30
CA SER A 497 -0.57 18.21 -22.46
C SER A 497 0.80 18.78 -22.86
N SER A 498 0.96 20.10 -22.79
CA SER A 498 2.23 20.77 -23.09
C SER A 498 3.33 20.40 -22.08
N LEU A 499 2.99 20.31 -20.79
CA LEU A 499 3.92 19.90 -19.74
C LEU A 499 4.43 18.47 -19.97
N ILE A 500 3.53 17.53 -20.31
CA ILE A 500 3.91 16.14 -20.62
C ILE A 500 4.83 16.11 -21.84
N LYS A 501 4.46 16.80 -22.92
CA LYS A 501 5.25 16.86 -24.14
C LYS A 501 6.66 17.40 -23.89
N GLU A 502 6.76 18.54 -23.20
CA GLU A 502 8.04 19.20 -22.91
C GLU A 502 8.99 18.28 -22.14
N HIS A 503 8.49 17.59 -21.11
CA HIS A 503 9.32 16.73 -20.27
C HIS A 503 9.68 15.42 -20.99
N ALA A 504 8.72 14.80 -21.69
CA ALA A 504 8.97 13.62 -22.51
C ALA A 504 10.02 13.89 -23.60
N ASP A 505 9.94 15.02 -24.31
CA ASP A 505 10.91 15.41 -25.35
C ASP A 505 12.31 15.69 -24.77
N LYS A 506 12.42 16.01 -23.47
CA LYS A 506 13.68 16.18 -22.75
C LYS A 506 14.22 14.88 -22.15
N GLY A 507 13.47 13.78 -22.24
CA GLY A 507 13.83 12.52 -21.61
C GLY A 507 13.63 12.50 -20.10
N VAL A 508 12.73 13.35 -19.56
CA VAL A 508 12.44 13.46 -18.13
C VAL A 508 11.07 12.85 -17.83
N PRO A 509 10.98 11.67 -17.18
CA PRO A 509 9.71 11.12 -16.73
C PRO A 509 9.06 12.02 -15.67
N LEU A 510 7.73 12.02 -15.63
CA LEU A 510 6.97 12.76 -14.62
C LEU A 510 6.35 11.80 -13.61
N LEU A 511 6.53 12.09 -12.31
CA LEU A 511 5.78 11.40 -11.26
C LEU A 511 4.33 11.88 -11.32
N TRP A 512 3.39 10.93 -11.36
CA TRP A 512 1.99 11.19 -11.61
C TRP A 512 1.12 10.52 -10.56
N ALA A 513 0.54 11.34 -9.69
CA ALA A 513 -0.46 10.92 -8.74
C ALA A 513 -1.84 11.00 -9.37
N LEU A 514 -2.61 9.92 -9.27
CA LEU A 514 -3.91 9.80 -9.93
C LEU A 514 -4.94 9.03 -9.10
N GLY A 515 -6.21 9.24 -9.43
CA GLY A 515 -7.32 8.38 -9.06
C GLY A 515 -7.35 7.13 -9.94
N LEU A 516 -6.86 6.02 -9.42
CA LEU A 516 -6.82 4.73 -10.09
C LEU A 516 -8.23 4.20 -10.40
N GLY A 517 -8.40 3.60 -11.58
CA GLY A 517 -9.64 2.92 -11.98
C GLY A 517 -10.82 3.83 -12.31
N GLN A 518 -10.60 5.14 -12.41
CA GLN A 518 -11.64 6.09 -12.81
C GLN A 518 -11.95 6.06 -14.31
N PHE A 519 -10.93 5.79 -15.14
CA PHE A 519 -11.02 5.82 -16.60
C PHE A 519 -10.36 4.58 -17.22
N PRO A 520 -10.75 4.18 -18.43
CA PRO A 520 -10.15 3.04 -19.11
C PRO A 520 -8.68 3.29 -19.45
N GLU A 521 -7.88 2.23 -19.38
CA GLU A 521 -6.48 2.21 -19.75
C GLU A 521 -6.14 0.95 -20.54
N ASN A 522 -5.09 1.02 -21.35
CA ASN A 522 -4.62 -0.09 -22.18
C ASN A 522 -3.13 -0.38 -21.92
N PRO A 523 -2.75 -1.62 -21.54
CA PRO A 523 -3.63 -2.72 -21.13
C PRO A 523 -4.49 -2.36 -19.91
N PRO A 524 -5.63 -3.05 -19.67
CA PRO A 524 -6.49 -2.78 -18.52
C PRO A 524 -5.77 -3.01 -17.20
N LEU A 525 -6.43 -2.61 -16.11
CA LEU A 525 -5.98 -2.96 -14.76
C LEU A 525 -5.93 -4.49 -14.59
N PRO A 526 -4.99 -5.01 -13.78
CA PRO A 526 -4.95 -6.43 -13.48
C PRO A 526 -6.22 -6.85 -12.73
N ASN A 527 -6.56 -8.15 -12.77
CA ASN A 527 -7.76 -8.68 -12.09
C ASN A 527 -7.59 -8.80 -10.56
N ALA A 528 -6.42 -8.49 -10.02
CA ALA A 528 -6.07 -8.56 -8.62
C ALA A 528 -5.18 -7.35 -8.23
N GLY A 529 -5.11 -7.01 -6.94
CA GLY A 529 -4.38 -5.84 -6.45
C GLY A 529 -5.25 -4.60 -6.25
N GLN A 530 -4.64 -3.41 -6.24
CA GLN A 530 -5.39 -2.16 -6.11
C GLN A 530 -6.11 -1.86 -7.42
N LEU A 531 -7.45 -1.83 -7.39
CA LEU A 531 -8.26 -1.56 -8.58
C LEU A 531 -8.80 -0.13 -8.62
N ARG A 532 -8.82 0.56 -7.47
CA ARG A 532 -9.37 1.92 -7.29
C ARG A 532 -8.63 2.67 -6.17
N GLY A 533 -8.75 4.01 -6.14
CA GLY A 533 -8.20 4.87 -5.08
C GLY A 533 -6.95 5.66 -5.52
N GLY A 534 -6.31 6.37 -4.60
CA GLY A 534 -5.08 7.12 -4.91
C GLY A 534 -3.92 6.18 -5.27
N HIS A 535 -3.16 6.52 -6.30
CA HIS A 535 -1.98 5.76 -6.76
C HIS A 535 -0.91 6.69 -7.33
N MET A 536 0.34 6.22 -7.41
CA MET A 536 1.46 6.93 -8.03
C MET A 536 2.04 6.10 -9.17
N ARG A 537 2.17 6.73 -10.34
CA ARG A 537 2.71 6.16 -11.57
C ARG A 537 3.74 7.11 -12.19
N MET A 538 4.32 6.73 -13.32
CA MET A 538 5.18 7.62 -14.10
C MET A 538 4.64 7.84 -15.51
N ILE A 539 4.46 9.10 -15.91
CA ILE A 539 4.24 9.44 -17.32
C ILE A 539 5.59 9.45 -18.02
N ILE A 540 5.70 8.68 -19.10
CA ILE A 540 6.93 8.47 -19.87
C ILE A 540 6.80 8.91 -21.32
N GLY A 541 5.66 9.45 -21.75
CA GLY A 541 5.49 9.83 -23.14
C GLY A 541 4.07 10.27 -23.52
N TYR A 542 3.88 10.44 -24.82
CA TYR A 542 2.62 10.88 -25.42
C TYR A 542 2.48 10.37 -26.86
N ASN A 543 1.25 10.42 -27.37
CA ASN A 543 0.96 10.32 -28.79
C ASN A 543 0.02 11.47 -29.17
N SER A 544 0.54 12.48 -29.89
CA SER A 544 -0.24 13.68 -30.22
C SER A 544 -1.32 13.43 -31.28
N ALA A 545 -1.17 12.43 -32.14
CA ALA A 545 -2.16 12.15 -33.18
C ALA A 545 -3.40 11.44 -32.62
N LYS A 546 -3.23 10.70 -31.51
CA LYS A 546 -4.28 9.93 -30.84
C LYS A 546 -4.77 10.58 -29.55
N ASP A 547 -4.22 11.74 -29.18
CA ASP A 547 -4.49 12.41 -27.90
C ASP A 547 -4.31 11.47 -26.70
N GLN A 548 -3.19 10.74 -26.65
CA GLN A 548 -2.90 9.78 -25.59
C GLN A 548 -1.67 10.16 -24.76
N VAL A 549 -1.72 9.84 -23.46
CA VAL A 549 -0.53 9.78 -22.60
C VAL A 549 0.02 8.35 -22.59
N ILE A 550 1.33 8.23 -22.50
CA ILE A 550 2.02 6.96 -22.33
C ILE A 550 2.65 6.96 -20.94
N PHE A 551 2.35 5.95 -20.15
CA PHE A 551 2.77 5.86 -18.75
C PHE A 551 3.18 4.44 -18.38
N THR A 552 3.77 4.29 -17.22
CA THR A 552 4.20 3.00 -16.66
C THR A 552 3.80 2.89 -15.20
N ASP A 553 3.52 1.66 -14.76
CA ASP A 553 3.10 1.32 -13.39
C ASP A 553 4.17 0.49 -12.69
N SER A 554 4.17 0.45 -11.36
CA SER A 554 5.13 -0.29 -10.52
C SER A 554 4.64 -1.69 -10.13
N TRP A 555 3.85 -2.35 -11.00
CA TRP A 555 3.29 -3.70 -10.77
C TRP A 555 4.02 -4.81 -11.55
N GLY A 556 5.28 -4.56 -11.94
CA GLY A 556 6.09 -5.55 -12.65
C GLY A 556 5.66 -5.79 -14.11
N ALA A 557 5.88 -7.02 -14.58
CA ALA A 557 5.81 -7.34 -16.01
C ALA A 557 4.43 -7.08 -16.62
N GLY A 558 4.40 -6.53 -17.83
CA GLY A 558 3.18 -6.14 -18.55
C GLY A 558 2.68 -4.72 -18.22
N HIS A 559 3.31 -4.04 -17.26
CA HIS A 559 2.97 -2.68 -16.84
C HIS A 559 4.04 -1.63 -17.23
N GLU A 560 5.00 -2.01 -18.07
CA GLU A 560 6.11 -1.18 -18.54
C GLU A 560 5.65 -0.07 -19.47
N LYS A 561 4.58 -0.31 -20.25
CA LYS A 561 4.02 0.66 -21.18
C LYS A 561 2.51 0.54 -21.25
N LYS A 562 1.83 1.53 -20.69
CA LYS A 562 0.37 1.70 -20.70
C LYS A 562 0.00 3.02 -21.35
N ARG A 563 -1.26 3.14 -21.76
CA ARG A 563 -1.78 4.35 -22.40
C ARG A 563 -3.24 4.60 -22.04
N MET A 564 -3.63 5.87 -22.05
CA MET A 564 -5.01 6.33 -21.95
C MET A 564 -5.16 7.69 -22.64
N ASP A 565 -6.40 8.11 -22.91
CA ASP A 565 -6.66 9.44 -23.46
C ASP A 565 -6.15 10.55 -22.52
N VAL A 566 -5.63 11.62 -23.09
CA VAL A 566 -5.04 12.73 -22.34
C VAL A 566 -6.09 13.48 -21.51
N SER A 567 -7.34 13.54 -21.98
CA SER A 567 -8.47 14.07 -21.21
C SER A 567 -8.76 13.21 -19.98
N HIS A 568 -8.74 11.89 -20.11
CA HIS A 568 -8.90 10.97 -18.98
C HIS A 568 -7.74 11.09 -17.99
N ALA A 569 -6.51 11.18 -18.49
CA ALA A 569 -5.34 11.37 -17.63
C ALA A 569 -5.41 12.70 -16.87
N TYR A 570 -5.82 13.77 -17.56
CA TYR A 570 -6.05 15.07 -16.95
C TYR A 570 -7.09 15.00 -15.83
N GLU A 571 -8.25 14.39 -16.09
CA GLU A 571 -9.31 14.24 -15.09
C GLU A 571 -8.93 13.34 -13.92
N ALA A 572 -8.16 12.27 -14.16
CA ALA A 572 -7.67 11.39 -13.12
C ALA A 572 -6.56 12.03 -12.26
N THR A 573 -5.93 13.11 -12.72
CA THR A 573 -4.73 13.67 -12.08
C THR A 573 -5.06 14.31 -10.73
N LEU A 574 -4.45 13.78 -9.69
CA LEU A 574 -4.41 14.37 -8.36
C LEU A 574 -3.14 15.23 -8.18
N GLY A 575 -2.06 14.91 -8.90
CA GLY A 575 -0.85 15.73 -8.94
C GLY A 575 0.14 15.28 -10.00
N LEU A 576 0.93 16.22 -10.53
CA LEU A 576 1.97 15.97 -11.53
C LEU A 576 3.25 16.67 -11.09
N TYR A 577 4.35 15.93 -11.04
CA TYR A 577 5.60 16.41 -10.48
C TYR A 577 6.78 16.08 -11.39
N SER A 578 7.68 17.04 -11.52
CA SER A 578 8.98 16.85 -12.14
C SER A 578 10.04 16.72 -11.07
N MET A 579 10.97 15.78 -11.26
CA MET A 579 12.16 15.65 -10.46
C MET A 579 13.33 15.37 -11.39
N ALA A 580 14.16 16.39 -11.61
CA ALA A 580 15.25 16.36 -12.58
C ALA A 580 16.57 16.83 -11.94
N PRO A 581 17.74 16.48 -12.48
CA PRO A 581 19.02 17.04 -12.03
C PRO A 581 19.01 18.58 -12.01
N ARG A 582 19.70 19.19 -11.04
CA ARG A 582 19.79 20.67 -10.93
C ARG A 582 20.30 21.31 -12.24
N GLY A 583 19.66 22.42 -12.63
CA GLY A 583 20.03 23.19 -13.82
C GLY A 583 19.30 22.80 -15.11
N MET A 584 18.25 21.97 -15.01
CA MET A 584 17.44 21.50 -16.14
C MET A 584 16.09 22.21 -16.32
#